data_AF-A0A441V9F0-F1
#
_entry.id   AF-A0A441V9F0-F1
#
_cell.length_a   1.000
_cell.length_b   1.000
_cell.length_c   1.000
_cell.angle_alpha   90.00
_cell.angle_beta   90.00
_cell.angle_gamma   90.00
#
_symmetry.space_group_name_H-M   'P 1'
#
loop_
_entity.id
_entity.type
_entity.pdbx_description
1 polymer ?
#
loop_
_entity_poly.entity_id
_entity_poly.type
_entity_poly.pdbx_seq_one_letter_code
_entity_poly.pdbx_strand_id
1 'polypeptide(L)' 'EVVPVSDFWEAEPEHQDYLDRYPNGYTCHFPRPNWKLPKREEIRRAG' A
#
# COMPACT_ATOMS: atom_id res chain seq x y z
N GLU A 1 7.62 -10.38 -5.75
CA GLU A 1 8.94 -10.87 -6.19
C GLU A 1 10.03 -10.08 -5.49
N VAL A 2 11.26 -10.59 -5.41
CA VAL A 2 12.42 -9.88 -4.85
C VAL A 2 13.52 -9.87 -5.91
N VAL A 3 13.63 -8.76 -6.65
CA VAL A 3 14.60 -8.52 -7.73
C VAL A 3 15.07 -7.05 -7.69
N PRO A 4 16.22 -6.70 -8.29
CA PRO A 4 16.61 -5.30 -8.46
C PRO A 4 15.57 -4.52 -9.27
N VAL A 5 15.39 -3.24 -8.95
CA VAL A 5 14.51 -2.37 -9.73
C VAL A 5 15.08 -2.16 -11.14
N SER A 6 14.22 -2.27 -12.15
CA SER A 6 14.52 -1.98 -13.55
C SER A 6 13.90 -0.64 -13.98
N ASP A 7 13.88 -0.36 -15.28
CA ASP A 7 13.12 0.77 -15.83
C ASP A 7 11.66 0.75 -15.35
N PHE A 8 11.18 1.91 -14.89
CA PHE A 8 9.81 2.12 -14.44
C PHE A 8 9.11 3.06 -15.42
N TRP A 9 8.22 2.49 -16.23
CA TRP A 9 7.49 3.23 -17.25
C TRP A 9 6.36 4.01 -16.59
N GLU A 10 6.38 5.34 -16.75
CA GLU A 10 5.34 6.22 -16.22
C GLU A 10 4.00 5.94 -16.91
N ALA A 11 2.93 5.80 -16.12
CA ALA A 11 1.58 5.68 -16.65
C ALA A 11 1.08 7.04 -17.14
N GLU A 12 0.12 7.03 -18.06
CA GLU A 12 -0.45 8.23 -18.66
C GLU A 12 -1.05 9.18 -17.60
N PRO A 13 -1.10 10.51 -17.85
CA PRO A 13 -1.53 11.50 -16.86
C PRO A 13 -2.92 11.24 -16.26
N GLU A 14 -3.83 10.61 -17.01
CA GLU A 14 -5.16 10.21 -16.54
C GLU A 14 -5.16 9.07 -15.51
N HIS A 15 -4.05 8.36 -15.33
CA HIS A 15 -3.88 7.35 -14.29
C HIS A 15 -3.23 7.90 -13.02
N GLN A 16 -2.56 9.05 -13.09
CA GLN A 16 -1.98 9.73 -11.94
C GLN A 16 -3.08 10.38 -11.08
N ASP A 17 -3.00 10.22 -9.75
CA ASP A 17 -3.93 10.82 -8.79
C ASP A 17 -5.42 10.53 -9.10
N TYR A 18 -5.72 9.36 -9.68
CA TYR A 18 -7.07 9.03 -10.17
C TYR A 18 -8.13 9.11 -9.06
N LEU A 19 -7.84 8.55 -7.88
CA LEU A 19 -8.78 8.57 -6.75
C LEU A 19 -8.88 9.94 -6.06
N ASP A 20 -7.89 10.81 -6.21
CA ASP A 20 -7.99 12.20 -5.73
C ASP A 20 -8.91 13.02 -6.64
N ARG A 21 -8.82 12.80 -7.96
CA ARG A 21 -9.71 13.43 -8.96
C ARG A 21 -11.13 12.85 -8.94
N TYR A 22 -11.25 11.55 -8.69
CA TYR A 22 -12.52 10.82 -8.61
C TYR A 22 -12.62 10.05 -7.28
N PRO A 23 -13.04 10.71 -6.18
CA PRO A 23 -13.07 10.09 -4.85
C PRO A 23 -13.96 8.85 -4.69
N ASN A 24 -14.96 8.71 -5.57
CA ASN A 24 -15.86 7.55 -5.61
C ASN A 24 -15.52 6.60 -6.79
N GLY A 25 -14.30 6.71 -7.32
CA GLY A 25 -13.80 5.88 -8.41
C GLY A 25 -13.61 4.43 -8.01
N TYR A 26 -13.30 3.59 -8.99
CA TYR A 26 -13.11 2.16 -8.76
C TYR A 26 -11.85 1.88 -7.92
N THR A 27 -12.04 1.14 -6.83
CA THR A 27 -10.95 0.53 -6.06
C THR A 27 -11.45 -0.73 -5.35
N CYS A 28 -10.56 -1.71 -5.16
CA CYS A 28 -10.81 -2.87 -4.30
C CYS A 28 -9.89 -2.91 -3.07
N HIS A 29 -9.06 -1.88 -2.88
CA HIS A 29 -8.07 -1.83 -1.81
C HIS A 29 -8.66 -1.26 -0.52
N PHE A 30 -8.37 -1.91 0.61
CA PHE A 30 -8.71 -1.41 1.94
C PHE A 30 -7.72 -1.92 3.01
N PRO A 31 -7.47 -1.17 4.10
CA PRO A 31 -6.64 -1.64 5.20
C PRO A 31 -7.27 -2.88 5.85
N ARG A 32 -6.52 -3.97 5.96
CA ARG A 32 -6.95 -5.17 6.69
C ARG A 32 -6.48 -5.07 8.14
N PRO A 33 -7.37 -4.87 9.14
CA PRO A 33 -6.96 -4.59 10.53
C PRO A 33 -6.11 -5.70 11.18
N ASN A 34 -6.24 -6.92 10.68
CA ASN A 34 -5.56 -8.10 11.19
C ASN A 34 -4.25 -8.42 10.44
N TRP A 35 -3.94 -7.71 9.35
CA TRP A 35 -2.67 -7.84 8.63
C TRP A 35 -1.66 -6.83 9.18
N LYS A 36 -1.26 -7.05 10.44
CA LYS A 36 -0.28 -6.23 11.16
C LYS A 36 0.69 -7.12 11.91
N LEU A 37 1.95 -6.70 11.95
CA LEU A 37 2.92 -7.29 12.87
C LEU A 37 2.65 -6.76 14.29
N PRO A 38 2.90 -7.56 15.34
CA PRO A 38 2.84 -7.05 16.71
C PRO A 38 3.91 -5.96 16.90
N LYS A 39 3.65 -4.98 17.77
CA LYS A 39 4.67 -3.97 18.06
C LYS A 39 5.81 -4.64 18.82
N ARG A 40 7.06 -4.34 18.45
CA ARG A 40 8.26 -4.92 19.08
C ARG A 40 8.27 -4.75 20.61
N GLU A 41 7.74 -3.64 21.10
CA GLU A 41 7.63 -3.35 22.53
C GLU A 41 6.61 -4.27 23.24
N GLU A 42 5.46 -4.54 22.62
CA GLU A 42 4.42 -5.42 23.16
C GLU A 42 4.96 -6.84 23.36
N ILE A 43 5.77 -7.33 22.39
CA ILE A 43 6.42 -8.64 22.48
C ILE A 43 7.50 -8.68 23.57
N ARG A 44 8.32 -7.62 23.71
CA ARG A 44 9.37 -7.55 24.73
C ARG A 44 8.84 -7.48 26.17
N ARG A 45 7.66 -6.89 26.38
CA ARG A 45 7.02 -6.79 27.70
C ARG A 45 6.31 -8.10 28.12
N ALA A 46 6.05 -8.99 27.18
CA ALA A 46 5.34 -10.24 27.41
C ALA A 46 6.26 -11.45 27.68
N GLY A 47 7.57 -11.28 27.58
CA GLY A 47 8.59 -12.28 27.94
C GLY A 47 9.33 -11.88 29.21
#